data_AF-A0A787L7K8-F1
#
_entry.id   AF-A0A787L7K8-F1
#
_cell.length_a   1.000
_cell.length_b   1.000
_cell.length_c   1.000
_cell.angle_alpha   90.00
_cell.angle_beta   90.00
_cell.angle_gamma   90.00
#
_symmetry.space_group_name_H-M   'P 1'
#
loop_
_entity.id
_entity.type
_entity.pdbx_description
1 polymer ?
#
loop_
_entity_poly.entity_id
_entity_poly.type
_entity_poly.pdbx_seq_one_letter_code
_entity_poly.pdbx_strand_id
1 'polypeptide(L)' 'MKHSVSVTCCALLVSSISLSYAAEVPSGTVLAEKQELVRHIKDEPASLDPAKAVGLPEIQVIRDLFEGLVNQNEKGEI' A
#
# COMPACT_ATOMS: atom_id res chain seq x y z
N MET A 1 -16.90 -38.38 -5.28
CA MET A 1 -15.58 -37.81 -5.68
C MET A 1 -15.68 -36.44 -6.36
N LYS A 2 -16.69 -36.17 -7.21
CA LYS A 2 -16.84 -34.86 -7.90
C LYS A 2 -16.95 -33.64 -6.96
N HIS A 3 -17.65 -33.77 -5.84
CA HIS A 3 -17.77 -32.68 -4.85
C HIS A 3 -16.50 -32.48 -4.02
N SER A 4 -15.71 -33.53 -3.77
CA SER A 4 -14.49 -33.41 -2.94
C SER A 4 -13.45 -32.52 -3.60
N VAL A 5 -13.22 -32.69 -4.91
CA VAL A 5 -12.29 -31.86 -5.69
C VAL A 5 -12.81 -30.42 -5.80
N SER A 6 -14.13 -30.25 -5.99
CA SER A 6 -14.75 -28.94 -6.06
C SER A 6 -14.61 -28.15 -4.74
N VAL A 7 -14.79 -28.81 -3.60
CA VAL A 7 -14.64 -28.17 -2.28
C VAL A 7 -13.19 -27.80 -2.01
N THR A 8 -12.22 -28.65 -2.37
CA THR A 8 -10.80 -28.35 -2.24
C THR A 8 -10.37 -27.16 -3.13
N CYS A 9 -10.86 -27.08 -4.38
CA CYS A 9 -10.61 -25.92 -5.25
C CYS A 9 -11.21 -24.62 -4.68
N CYS A 10 -12.43 -24.66 -4.14
CA CYS A 10 -13.03 -23.48 -3.51
C CYS A 10 -12.23 -23.03 -2.28
N ALA A 11 -11.75 -23.95 -1.45
CA ALA A 11 -10.92 -23.62 -0.28
C ALA A 11 -9.62 -22.91 -0.67
N LEU A 12 -8.95 -23.38 -1.74
CA LEU A 12 -7.73 -22.76 -2.26
C LEU A 12 -7.96 -21.35 -2.84
N LEU A 13 -9.11 -21.14 -3.50
CA LEU A 13 -9.52 -19.82 -4.00
C LEU A 13 -9.82 -18.84 -2.87
N VAL A 14 -10.41 -19.29 -1.77
CA VAL A 14 -10.67 -18.43 -0.60
C VAL A 14 -9.38 -18.09 0.15
N SER A 15 -8.42 -19.01 0.24
CA SER A 15 -7.13 -18.76 0.90
C SER A 15 -6.21 -17.80 0.12
N SER A 16 -6.48 -17.55 -1.15
CA SER A 16 -5.70 -16.62 -1.99
C SER A 16 -6.26 -15.19 -1.97
N ILE A 17 -7.32 -14.93 -1.21
CA ILE A 17 -7.83 -13.59 -0.96
C ILE A 17 -6.97 -12.97 0.15
N SER A 18 -5.84 -12.37 -0.23
CA SER A 18 -5.12 -11.47 0.66
C SER A 18 -5.97 -10.21 0.87
N LEU A 19 -6.53 -10.06 2.07
CA LEU A 19 -7.10 -8.77 2.49
C LEU A 19 -5.96 -7.75 2.48
N SER A 20 -6.00 -6.81 1.54
CA SER A 20 -5.08 -5.69 1.53
C SER A 20 -5.43 -4.78 2.71
N TYR A 21 -4.59 -4.79 3.74
CA TYR A 21 -4.70 -3.88 4.87
C TYR A 21 -4.00 -2.57 4.50
N ALA A 22 -4.76 -1.48 4.38
CA ALA A 22 -4.20 -0.18 4.01
C ALA A 22 -3.27 0.38 5.10
N ALA A 23 -3.74 0.40 6.34
CA ALA A 23 -2.97 0.82 7.52
C ALA A 23 -3.49 0.08 8.76
N GLU A 24 -2.66 -0.04 9.80
CA GLU A 24 -3.10 -0.53 11.10
C GLU A 24 -3.87 0.58 11.83
N VAL A 25 -5.19 0.43 11.90
CA VAL A 25 -6.08 1.39 12.57
C VAL A 25 -6.32 0.93 14.01
N PRO A 26 -6.08 1.78 15.03
CA PRO A 26 -6.31 1.42 16.42
C PRO A 26 -7.75 0.98 16.69
N SER A 27 -7.93 -0.02 17.56
CA SER A 27 -9.23 -0.59 17.90
C SER A 27 -10.23 0.47 18.38
N GLY A 28 -11.46 0.39 17.87
CA GLY A 28 -12.54 1.32 18.22
C GLY A 28 -12.54 2.65 17.47
N THR A 29 -11.58 2.87 16.57
CA THR A 29 -11.55 4.08 15.71
C THR A 29 -12.62 3.99 14.63
N VAL A 30 -13.45 5.03 14.54
CA VAL A 30 -14.41 5.20 13.44
C VAL A 30 -13.68 5.91 12.30
N LEU A 31 -13.58 5.26 11.13
CA LEU A 31 -13.00 5.88 9.94
C LEU A 31 -13.94 6.95 9.36
N ALA A 32 -13.35 8.04 8.88
CA ALA A 32 -14.10 9.06 8.14
C ALA A 32 -14.74 8.46 6.88
N GLU A 33 -15.91 8.97 6.51
CA GLU A 33 -16.61 8.58 5.28
C GLU A 33 -15.74 8.80 4.03
N LYS A 34 -14.94 9.86 4.02
CA LYS A 34 -13.99 10.19 2.95
C LYS A 34 -12.55 10.11 3.46
N GLN A 35 -11.75 9.27 2.81
CA GLN A 35 -10.33 9.10 3.09
C GLN A 35 -9.50 9.95 2.10
N GLU A 36 -9.58 11.27 2.25
CA GLU A 36 -8.85 12.23 1.41
C GLU A 36 -7.82 12.98 2.27
N LEU A 37 -6.63 13.20 1.70
CA LEU A 37 -5.54 13.86 2.40
C LEU A 37 -4.88 14.91 1.48
N VAL A 38 -4.67 16.12 1.99
CA VAL A 38 -3.90 17.17 1.32
C VAL A 38 -2.58 17.34 2.07
N ARG A 39 -1.45 17.05 1.40
CA ARG A 39 -0.10 17.15 1.95
C ARG A 39 0.64 18.31 1.29
N HIS A 40 1.22 19.21 2.09
CA HIS A 40 2.13 20.22 1.58
C HIS A 40 3.50 19.59 1.28
N ILE A 41 3.99 19.81 0.07
CA ILE A 41 5.37 19.51 -0.35
C ILE A 41 6.12 20.83 -0.50
N LYS A 42 7.38 20.87 -0.06
CA LYS A 42 8.14 22.11 0.12
C LYS A 42 8.34 22.93 -1.17
N ASP A 43 8.36 22.26 -2.31
CA ASP A 43 8.59 22.85 -3.63
C ASP A 43 8.01 21.92 -4.72
N GLU A 44 8.02 22.38 -5.96
CA GLU A 44 7.57 21.61 -7.13
C GLU A 44 8.50 20.41 -7.43
N PRO A 45 7.96 19.19 -7.66
CA PRO A 45 8.75 18.03 -8.08
C PRO A 45 9.46 18.25 -9.42
N ALA A 46 10.79 18.09 -9.47
CA ALA A 46 11.54 18.25 -10.72
C ALA A 46 11.25 17.12 -11.73
N SER A 47 11.06 15.89 -11.23
CA SER A 47 10.76 14.70 -12.02
C SER A 47 10.13 13.62 -11.14
N LEU A 48 9.18 12.86 -11.70
CA LEU A 48 8.62 11.67 -11.06
C LEU A 48 9.22 10.35 -11.58
N ASP A 49 10.18 10.42 -12.53
CA ASP A 49 11.03 9.28 -12.88
C ASP A 49 11.99 8.99 -11.71
N PRO A 50 11.91 7.82 -11.05
CA PRO A 50 12.75 7.49 -9.90
C PRO A 50 14.26 7.59 -10.20
N ALA A 51 14.68 7.33 -11.44
CA ALA A 51 16.08 7.42 -11.84
C ALA A 51 16.57 8.86 -12.09
N LYS A 52 15.67 9.84 -12.05
CA LYS A 52 15.95 11.27 -12.28
C LYS A 52 15.51 12.17 -11.13
N ALA A 53 15.16 11.60 -9.97
CA ALA A 53 14.85 12.38 -8.78
C ALA A 53 16.11 13.10 -8.25
N VAL A 54 15.96 14.35 -7.82
CA VAL A 54 17.08 15.21 -7.40
C VAL A 54 16.94 15.60 -5.92
N GLY A 55 15.72 15.83 -5.46
CA GLY A 55 15.40 16.32 -4.12
C GLY A 55 14.39 15.48 -3.35
N LEU A 56 14.08 15.96 -2.15
CA LEU A 56 13.07 15.36 -1.27
C LEU A 56 11.61 15.53 -1.73
N PRO A 57 11.19 16.67 -2.35
CA PRO A 57 9.79 16.87 -2.74
C PRO A 57 9.24 15.75 -3.64
N GLU A 58 9.98 15.36 -4.67
CA GLU A 58 9.60 14.29 -5.60
C GLU A 58 9.69 12.90 -4.96
N ILE A 59 10.62 12.64 -4.04
CA ILE A 59 10.74 11.33 -3.38
C ILE A 59 9.48 11.01 -2.57
N GLN A 60 8.87 12.01 -1.93
CA GLN A 60 7.62 11.82 -1.19
C GLN A 60 6.47 11.37 -2.09
N VAL A 61 6.40 11.89 -3.30
CA VAL A 61 5.38 11.51 -4.30
C VAL A 61 5.74 10.16 -4.92
N ILE A 62 7.00 9.93 -5.26
CA ILE A 62 7.47 8.68 -5.86
C ILE A 62 7.20 7.48 -4.94
N ARG A 63 7.35 7.61 -3.61
CA ARG A 63 7.03 6.54 -2.64
C ARG A 63 5.56 6.14 -2.62
N ASP A 64 4.66 7.04 -3.01
CA ASP A 64 3.24 6.74 -3.12
C ASP A 64 2.88 6.16 -4.51
N LEU A 65 3.73 6.37 -5.53
CA LEU A 65 3.49 5.94 -6.91
C LEU A 65 4.24 4.66 -7.32
N PHE A 66 5.39 4.39 -6.71
CA PHE A 66 6.27 3.26 -7.02
C PHE A 66 6.71 2.57 -5.74
N GLU A 67 6.91 1.26 -5.81
CA GLU A 67 7.33 0.43 -4.70
C GLU A 67 8.63 -0.32 -5.02
N GLY A 68 9.50 -0.46 -4.03
CA GLY A 68 10.75 -1.22 -4.14
C GLY A 68 10.56 -2.72 -3.89
N LEU A 69 11.68 -3.46 -3.78
CA LEU A 69 11.63 -4.87 -3.37
C LEU A 69 11.24 -5.05 -1.89
N VAL A 70 11.52 -4.03 -1.09
CA VAL A 70 11.21 -3.96 0.34
C VAL A 70 10.74 -2.55 0.68
N ASN A 71 9.95 -2.44 1.75
CA ASN A 71 9.50 -1.16 2.30
C ASN A 71 10.11 -0.94 3.69
N GLN A 72 9.72 0.15 4.35
CA GLN A 72 9.98 0.38 5.77
C GLN A 72 8.65 0.54 6.50
N ASN A 73 8.52 -0.09 7.67
CA ASN A 73 7.39 0.15 8.57
C ASN A 73 7.54 1.50 9.31
N GLU A 74 6.58 1.85 10.15
CA GLU A 74 6.58 3.12 10.92
C GLU A 74 7.87 3.33 11.75
N LYS A 75 8.50 2.24 12.21
CA LYS A 75 9.75 2.28 13.01
C LYS A 75 11.01 2.27 12.15
N GLY A 76 10.88 2.23 10.82
CA GLY A 76 12.01 2.14 9.88
C GLY A 76 12.56 0.72 9.70
N GLU A 77 11.88 -0.31 10.22
CA GLU A 77 12.27 -1.71 10.00
C GLU A 77 11.83 -2.14 8.60
N ILE A 78 12.64 -2.98 7.95
CA ILE A 78 12.40 -3.50 6.59
C ILE A 78 11.34 -4.61 6.60
#